data_AF-A0A2S5ZFQ1-F1
#
_entry.id   AF-A0A2S5ZFQ1-F1
#
_cell.length_a   1.000
_cell.length_b   1.000
_cell.length_c   1.000
_cell.angle_alpha   90.00
_cell.angle_beta   90.00
_cell.angle_gamma   90.00
#
_symmetry.space_group_name_H-M   'P 1'
#
loop_
_entity.id
_entity.type
_entity.pdbx_description
1 polymer ?
#
loop_
_entity_poly.entity_id
_entity_poly.type
_entity_poly.pdbx_seq_one_letter_code
_entity_poly.pdbx_strand_id
1 'polypeptide(L)' 'MAEFGTAEIPLEEVCEKFFGLKPDMAKKRAARQQLPVTAYRGGTQKSPWLVSAQDLANYIDEQRTKARREWDQVNAA' A
#
# COMPACT_ATOMS: atom_id res chain seq x y z
N MET A 1 -0.53 -18.73 19.38
CA MET A 1 0.36 -17.83 18.63
C MET A 1 -0.25 -17.59 17.24
N ALA A 2 -1.15 -16.62 17.10
CA ALA A 2 -1.55 -15.98 15.82
C ALA A 2 -2.75 -15.05 16.05
N GLU A 3 -2.63 -14.04 16.91
CA GLU A 3 -3.70 -13.03 17.10
C GLU A 3 -3.33 -11.65 16.56
N PHE A 4 -2.06 -11.45 16.14
CA PHE A 4 -1.54 -10.13 15.71
C PHE A 4 -0.68 -10.26 14.44
N GLY A 5 -1.10 -11.09 13.49
CA GLY A 5 -0.35 -11.39 12.26
C GLY A 5 -0.44 -10.36 11.14
N THR A 6 -1.22 -9.29 11.31
CA THR A 6 -1.32 -8.20 10.34
C THR A 6 -0.79 -6.94 11.00
N ALA A 7 0.47 -6.60 10.75
CA ALA A 7 0.97 -5.27 11.06
C ALA A 7 0.12 -4.26 10.26
N GLU A 8 -0.84 -3.63 10.92
CA GLU A 8 -1.66 -2.58 10.33
C GLU A 8 -0.82 -1.31 10.29
N ILE A 9 -0.53 -0.83 9.09
CA ILE A 9 0.32 0.34 8.89
C ILE A 9 -0.57 1.56 8.59
N PRO A 10 -0.37 2.70 9.29
CA PRO A 10 -1.04 3.94 8.96
C PRO A 10 -0.75 4.37 7.51
N LEU A 11 -1.81 4.63 6.75
CA LEU A 11 -1.71 5.07 5.35
C LEU A 11 -0.86 6.33 5.20
N GLU A 12 -0.88 7.22 6.20
CA GLU A 12 -0.12 8.47 6.17
C GLU A 12 1.40 8.26 6.09
N GLU A 13 1.95 7.23 6.72
CA GLU A 13 3.39 6.96 6.71
C GLU A 13 3.85 6.33 5.39
N VAL A 14 2.98 5.55 4.74
CA VAL A 14 3.31 4.81 3.51
C VAL A 14 2.90 5.54 2.24
N CYS A 15 1.96 6.49 2.31
CA CYS A 15 1.37 7.09 1.12
C CYS A 15 2.34 7.92 0.29
N GLU A 16 3.22 8.68 0.94
CA GLU A 16 4.20 9.50 0.24
C GLU A 16 5.30 8.64 -0.37
N LYS A 17 5.75 7.61 0.36
CA LYS A 17 6.85 6.73 -0.05
C LYS A 17 6.48 5.75 -1.16
N PHE A 18 5.30 5.13 -1.09
CA PHE A 18 4.93 4.03 -1.99
C PHE A 18 3.89 4.42 -3.05
N PHE A 19 3.00 5.36 -2.74
CA PHE A 19 1.96 5.80 -3.68
C PHE A 19 2.28 7.17 -4.33
N GLY A 20 3.30 7.89 -3.83
CA GLY A 20 3.59 9.24 -4.29
C GLY A 20 2.45 10.22 -4.05
N LEU A 21 1.59 9.94 -3.06
CA LEU A 21 0.42 10.73 -2.74
C LEU A 21 0.62 11.43 -1.42
N LYS A 22 0.23 12.71 -1.36
CA LYS A 22 0.10 13.41 -0.08
C LYS A 22 -0.93 12.71 0.80
N PRO A 23 -0.77 12.72 2.14
CA PRO A 23 -1.67 12.04 3.07
C PRO A 23 -3.14 12.46 2.90
N ASP A 24 -3.43 13.74 2.64
CA ASP A 24 -4.81 14.21 2.39
C ASP A 24 -5.44 13.57 1.14
N MET A 25 -4.68 13.50 0.05
CA MET A 25 -5.11 12.85 -1.20
C MET A 25 -5.24 11.34 -1.04
N ALA A 26 -4.34 10.71 -0.30
CA ALA A 26 -4.39 9.28 0.01
C ALA A 26 -5.66 8.94 0.79
N LYS A 27 -6.02 9.73 1.82
CA LYS A 27 -7.25 9.57 2.60
C LYS A 27 -8.51 9.71 1.73
N LYS A 28 -8.53 10.66 0.79
CA LYS A 28 -9.63 10.83 -0.18
C LYS A 28 -9.74 9.67 -1.17
N ARG A 29 -8.61 9.13 -1.65
CA ARG A 29 -8.60 7.96 -2.52
C ARG A 29 -8.99 6.68 -1.80
N ALA A 30 -8.55 6.50 -0.55
CA ALA A 30 -8.95 5.40 0.32
C ALA A 30 -10.47 5.38 0.52
N ALA A 31 -11.07 6.55 0.80
CA ALA A 31 -12.52 6.69 0.95
C ALA A 31 -13.31 6.28 -0.31
N ARG A 32 -12.70 6.39 -1.48
CA ARG A 32 -13.29 6.03 -2.78
C ARG A 32 -12.81 4.66 -3.28
N GLN A 33 -12.05 3.91 -2.48
CA GLN A 33 -11.45 2.62 -2.87
C GLN A 33 -10.62 2.70 -4.17
N GLN A 34 -9.95 3.85 -4.40
CA GLN A 34 -9.12 4.11 -5.59
C GLN A 34 -7.62 3.95 -5.29
N LEU A 35 -7.28 3.25 -4.20
CA LEU A 35 -5.89 2.91 -3.91
C LEU A 35 -5.57 1.54 -4.49
N PRO A 36 -4.30 1.29 -4.88
CA PRO A 36 -3.87 -0.01 -5.38
C PRO A 36 -3.82 -1.09 -4.28
N VAL A 37 -3.98 -0.70 -3.01
CA VAL A 37 -4.01 -1.59 -1.84
C VAL A 37 -5.31 -1.43 -1.07
N THR A 38 -5.70 -2.47 -0.34
CA THR A 38 -6.86 -2.42 0.54
C THR A 38 -6.57 -1.50 1.74
N ALA A 39 -7.38 -0.45 1.89
CA ALA A 39 -7.31 0.48 3.00
C ALA A 39 -8.63 0.48 3.75
N TYR A 40 -8.57 0.42 5.08
CA TYR A 40 -9.74 0.41 5.95
C TYR A 40 -9.52 1.26 7.19
N ARG A 41 -10.57 1.42 8.00
CA ARG A 41 -10.49 2.08 9.31
C ARG A 41 -11.00 1.10 10.36
N GLY A 42 -10.23 0.90 11.42
CA GLY A 42 -10.60 -0.04 12.50
C GLY A 42 -11.63 0.47 13.50
N GLY A 43 -12.23 1.65 13.28
CA GLY A 43 -13.09 2.27 14.28
C GLY A 43 -13.96 3.42 13.74
N THR A 44 -13.88 4.58 14.39
CA THR A 44 -14.71 5.75 14.09
C THR A 44 -14.26 6.48 12.82
N GLN A 45 -15.06 7.43 12.34
CA GLN A 45 -14.72 8.29 11.20
C GLN A 45 -13.46 9.16 11.47
N LYS A 46 -13.06 9.34 12.74
CA LYS A 46 -11.80 10.01 13.10
C LYS A 46 -10.58 9.07 13.12
N SER A 47 -10.78 7.76 13.02
CA SER A 47 -9.67 6.81 13.03
C SER A 47 -8.79 7.00 11.79
N PRO A 48 -7.46 6.81 11.93
CA PRO A 48 -6.56 6.83 10.78
C PRO A 48 -6.94 5.73 9.80
N TRP A 49 -6.60 5.95 8.53
CA TRP A 49 -6.67 4.89 7.54
C TRP A 49 -5.51 3.95 7.76
N LEU A 50 -5.82 2.66 7.80
CA LEU A 50 -4.89 1.57 7.99
C LEU A 50 -4.82 0.75 6.71
N VAL A 51 -3.64 0.22 6.44
CA VAL A 51 -3.36 -0.70 5.33
C VAL A 51 -2.71 -1.94 5.93
N SER A 52 -3.12 -3.12 5.47
CA SER A 52 -2.46 -4.36 5.86
C SER A 52 -1.04 -4.40 5.31
N ALA A 53 -0.05 -4.70 6.15
CA ALA A 53 1.33 -4.89 5.70
C ALA A 53 1.44 -5.96 4.60
N GLN A 54 0.58 -6.98 4.62
CA GLN A 54 0.57 -8.02 3.59
C GLN A 54 0.16 -7.48 2.22
N ASP A 55 -0.91 -6.68 2.16
CA ASP A 55 -1.36 -6.04 0.92
C ASP A 55 -0.32 -5.07 0.38
N LEU A 56 0.31 -4.29 1.27
CA LEU A 56 1.40 -3.41 0.90
C LEU A 56 2.60 -4.20 0.36
N ALA A 57 3.00 -5.28 1.02
CA ALA A 57 4.09 -6.14 0.57
C ALA A 57 3.79 -6.74 -0.82
N ASN A 58 2.58 -7.28 -1.02
CA ASN A 58 2.15 -7.83 -2.31
C ASN A 58 2.26 -6.78 -3.42
N TYR A 59 1.77 -5.56 -3.17
CA TYR A 59 1.88 -4.47 -4.14
C TYR A 59 3.35 -4.11 -4.46
N ILE A 60 4.22 -4.04 -3.45
CA ILE A 60 5.64 -3.78 -3.65
C ILE A 60 6.30 -4.90 -4.47
N ASP A 61 5.99 -6.15 -4.16
CA ASP A 61 6.54 -7.32 -4.86
C ASP A 61 6.06 -7.39 -6.32
N GLU A 62 4.80 -7.04 -6.60
CA GLU A 62 4.28 -6.91 -7.96
C GLU A 62 5.05 -5.83 -8.75
N GLN A 63 5.26 -4.65 -8.16
CA GLN A 63 6.02 -3.58 -8.81
C GLN A 63 7.49 -3.98 -9.01
N ARG A 64 8.09 -4.66 -8.04
CA ARG A 64 9.45 -5.18 -8.15
C ARG A 64 9.59 -6.22 -9.25
N THR A 65 8.60 -7.11 -9.38
CA THR A 65 8.57 -8.14 -10.41
C THR A 65 8.43 -7.52 -11.80
N LYS A 66 7.58 -6.49 -11.96
CA LYS A 66 7.46 -5.74 -13.22
C LYS A 66 8.79 -5.07 -13.59
N ALA A 67 9.37 -4.31 -12.67
CA ALA A 67 10.66 -3.66 -12.89
C ALA A 67 11.78 -4.67 -13.22
N ARG A 68 11.76 -5.85 -12.58
CA ARG A 68 12.73 -6.92 -12.87
C ARG A 68 12.53 -7.49 -14.28
N ARG A 69 11.29 -7.71 -14.73
CA ARG A 69 10.99 -8.17 -16.10
C ARG A 69 11.38 -7.13 -17.14
N GLU A 70 11.16 -5.85 -16.86
CA GLU A 70 11.59 -4.76 -17.75
C GLU A 70 13.11 -4.70 -17.84
N TRP A 71 13.81 -4.82 -16.72
CA TRP A 71 15.27 -4.87 -16.67
C TRP A 71 15.84 -6.08 -17.41
N ASP A 72 15.24 -7.25 -17.23
CA ASP A 72 15.65 -8.49 -17.90
C ASP A 72 15.47 -8.38 -19.41
N GLN A 73 14.36 -7.82 -19.90
CA GLN A 73 14.15 -7.60 -21.34
C GLN A 73 15.19 -6.67 -22.00
N VAL A 74 15.70 -5.69 -21.25
CA VAL A 74 16.73 -4.77 -21.77
C VAL A 74 18.13 -5.38 -21.70
N ASN A 75 18.41 -6.21 -20.68
CA ASN A 75 19.74 -6.79 -20.43
C ASN A 75 19.92 -8.24 -20.92
N ALA A 76 18.85 -8.90 -21.38
CA ALA A 76 18.92 -10.22 -22.01
C ALA A 76 19.31 -10.17 -23.51
N ALA A 77 19.70 -9.00 -24.01
CA ALA A 77 20.22 -8.79 -25.36
C ALA A 77 21.75 -8.89 -25.42
#